data_AF-A0A6G0MS48-F1
#
_entry.id   AF-A0A6G0MS48-F1
#
_cell.length_a   1.000
_cell.length_b   1.000
_cell.length_c   1.000
_cell.angle_alpha   90.00
_cell.angle_beta   90.00
_cell.angle_gamma   90.00
#
_symmetry.space_group_name_H-M   'P 1'
#
loop_
_entity.id
_entity.type
_entity.pdbx_description
1 polymer ?
#
loop_
_entity_poly.entity_id
_entity_poly.type
_entity_poly.pdbx_seq_one_letter_code
_entity_poly.pdbx_strand_id
1 'polypeptide(L)'
;MKLLDPKYCPDTKMNVVSDSAFPCLTAMAGRILTPLKNGDIDRILPSLRSSARTLHNAITSVRQAAEWGMGSVQKVYSRLSLPLPYGSYGSGKLRGLCLNNLFRTANFRVRTVAISQIRTTSAGEMEVPAQLSKVGTLF
;
A
#
# COMPACT_ATOMS: atom_id res chain seq x y z
N MET A 1 -6.78 -7.22 13.55
CA MET A 1 -6.21 -5.88 13.31
C MET A 1 -6.99 -5.27 12.15
N LYS A 2 -7.72 -4.17 12.35
CA LYS A 2 -8.44 -3.49 11.26
C LYS A 2 -7.45 -2.57 10.53
N LEU A 3 -7.29 -2.71 9.23
CA LEU A 3 -6.30 -1.93 8.45
C LEU A 3 -6.58 -0.42 8.47
N LEU A 4 -7.85 -0.04 8.64
CA LEU A 4 -8.31 1.36 8.72
C LEU A 4 -8.42 1.89 10.15
N ASP A 5 -7.90 1.16 11.14
CA ASP A 5 -7.79 1.69 12.50
C ASP A 5 -6.96 3.00 12.45
N PRO A 6 -7.44 4.12 13.04
CA PRO A 6 -6.72 5.39 13.05
C PRO A 6 -5.29 5.28 13.61
N LYS A 7 -4.99 4.25 14.39
CA LYS A 7 -3.63 3.95 14.83
C LYS A 7 -2.66 3.61 13.68
N TYR A 8 -3.16 3.00 12.60
CA TYR A 8 -2.37 2.56 11.45
C TYR A 8 -2.64 3.37 10.17
N CYS A 9 -3.86 3.88 10.01
CA CYS A 9 -4.23 4.83 8.96
C CYS A 9 -4.85 6.07 9.62
N PRO A 10 -4.02 6.99 10.15
CA PRO A 10 -4.49 8.11 10.97
C PRO A 10 -5.28 9.16 10.18
N ASP A 11 -5.03 9.25 8.87
CA ASP A 11 -5.75 10.16 8.01
C ASP A 11 -7.02 9.49 7.47
N THR A 12 -8.17 9.95 7.95
CA THR A 12 -9.48 9.47 7.49
C THR A 12 -9.74 9.79 6.02
N LYS A 13 -8.98 10.71 5.41
CA LYS A 13 -9.05 11.03 3.98
C LYS A 13 -8.27 10.05 3.11
N MET A 14 -7.39 9.23 3.70
CA MET A 14 -6.61 8.25 2.94
C MET A 14 -7.32 6.89 2.85
N ASN A 15 -7.27 6.32 1.65
CA ASN A 15 -7.77 4.98 1.36
C ASN A 15 -6.62 3.98 1.32
N VAL A 16 -6.94 2.70 1.51
CA VAL A 16 -5.96 1.61 1.46
C VAL A 16 -5.98 0.97 0.08
N VAL A 17 -4.84 0.87 -0.58
CA VAL A 17 -4.70 0.12 -1.83
C VAL A 17 -4.44 -1.36 -1.52
N SER A 18 -5.12 -2.25 -2.23
CA SER A 18 -4.98 -3.70 -2.06
C SER A 18 -5.02 -4.44 -3.39
N ASP A 19 -4.55 -5.69 -3.38
CA ASP A 19 -4.71 -6.60 -4.52
C ASP A 19 -6.19 -6.97 -4.76
N SER A 20 -6.54 -7.25 -6.02
CA SER A 20 -7.91 -7.59 -6.42
C SER A 20 -8.45 -8.89 -5.82
N ALA A 21 -7.56 -9.81 -5.41
CA ALA A 21 -7.93 -11.03 -4.70
C ALA A 21 -8.22 -10.79 -3.20
N PHE A 22 -7.95 -9.59 -2.68
CA PHE A 22 -8.24 -9.26 -1.30
C PHE A 22 -9.75 -9.10 -1.09
N PRO A 23 -10.36 -9.85 -0.15
CA PRO A 23 -11.80 -9.75 0.08
C PRO A 23 -12.15 -8.38 0.67
N CYS A 24 -12.84 -7.55 -0.12
CA CYS A 24 -13.46 -6.33 0.38
C CYS A 24 -14.84 -6.65 0.94
N LEU A 25 -14.97 -6.59 2.27
CA LEU A 25 -16.28 -6.59 2.91
C LEU A 25 -17.04 -5.32 2.52
N THR A 26 -18.37 -5.39 2.37
CA THR A 26 -19.22 -4.24 2.01
C THR A 26 -19.01 -3.03 2.92
N ALA A 27 -18.72 -3.26 4.22
CA ALA A 27 -18.40 -2.21 5.18
C ALA A 27 -17.13 -1.40 4.84
N MET A 28 -16.25 -1.93 3.98
CA MET A 28 -14.99 -1.32 3.53
C MET A 28 -15.09 -0.77 2.10
N ALA A 29 -16.29 -0.76 1.50
CA ALA A 29 -16.51 -0.22 0.16
C ALA A 29 -16.06 1.25 0.07
N GLY A 30 -15.31 1.59 -0.97
CA GLY A 30 -14.72 2.93 -1.17
C GLY A 30 -13.53 3.25 -0.27
N ARG A 31 -13.23 2.43 0.75
CA ARG A 31 -12.06 2.60 1.64
C ARG A 31 -10.89 1.72 1.25
N ILE A 32 -11.16 0.51 0.76
CA ILE A 32 -10.15 -0.34 0.13
C ILE A 32 -10.31 -0.19 -1.39
N LEU A 33 -9.25 0.25 -2.04
CA LEU A 33 -9.18 0.45 -3.48
C LEU A 33 -8.42 -0.72 -4.09
N THR A 34 -9.07 -1.45 -4.99
CA THR A 34 -8.48 -2.54 -5.75
C THR A 34 -8.46 -2.20 -7.24
N PRO A 35 -7.47 -2.70 -8.01
CA PRO A 35 -7.49 -2.54 -9.44
C PRO A 35 -8.74 -3.18 -10.05
N LEU A 36 -9.37 -2.50 -11.00
CA LEU A 36 -10.42 -3.07 -11.85
C LEU A 36 -9.92 -4.33 -12.60
N LYS A 37 -10.80 -5.33 -12.78
CA LYS A 37 -10.46 -6.52 -13.58
C LYS A 37 -10.49 -6.20 -15.07
N ASN A 38 -9.86 -7.05 -15.87
CA ASN A 38 -9.88 -6.94 -17.33
C ASN A 38 -11.34 -6.97 -17.84
N GLY A 39 -11.66 -6.02 -18.72
CA GLY A 39 -13.01 -5.86 -19.28
C GLY A 39 -14.01 -5.10 -18.40
N ASP A 40 -13.70 -4.82 -17.13
CA ASP A 40 -14.62 -4.04 -16.28
C ASP A 40 -14.71 -2.58 -16.74
N ILE A 41 -13.61 -2.02 -17.27
CA ILE A 41 -13.61 -0.64 -17.78
C ILE A 41 -14.52 -0.50 -18.99
N ASP A 42 -14.65 -1.54 -19.81
CA ASP A 42 -15.53 -1.52 -20.99
C ASP A 42 -17.02 -1.62 -20.59
N ARG A 43 -17.30 -2.19 -19.41
CA ARG A 43 -18.65 -2.26 -18.83
C ARG A 43 -19.08 -0.95 -18.14
N ILE A 44 -18.13 -0.06 -17.84
CA ILE A 44 -18.43 1.27 -17.28
C ILE A 44 -18.98 2.19 -18.39
N LEU A 45 -19.88 3.09 -17.99
CA LEU A 45 -20.45 4.12 -18.85
C LEU A 45 -19.33 4.85 -19.62
N PRO A 46 -19.44 5.03 -20.95
CA PRO A 46 -18.36 5.57 -21.78
C PRO A 46 -17.74 6.88 -21.26
N SER A 47 -18.57 7.79 -20.74
CA SER A 47 -18.14 9.08 -20.20
C SER A 47 -17.25 8.99 -18.95
N LEU A 48 -17.29 7.86 -18.21
CA LEU A 48 -16.53 7.66 -16.98
C LEU A 48 -15.28 6.80 -17.17
N ARG A 49 -15.07 6.23 -18.37
CA ARG A 49 -13.97 5.29 -18.64
C ARG A 49 -12.60 5.92 -18.50
N SER A 50 -12.43 7.18 -18.89
CA SER A 50 -11.16 7.92 -18.72
C SER A 50 -10.80 8.05 -17.24
N SER A 51 -11.71 8.56 -16.42
CA SER A 51 -11.52 8.70 -14.97
C SER A 51 -11.27 7.34 -14.29
N ALA A 52 -12.02 6.30 -14.69
CA ALA A 52 -11.83 4.94 -14.19
C ALA A 52 -10.44 4.39 -14.54
N ARG A 53 -9.94 4.67 -15.75
CA ARG A 53 -8.59 4.28 -16.19
C ARG A 53 -7.52 4.99 -15.37
N THR A 54 -7.66 6.30 -15.17
CA THR A 54 -6.72 7.09 -14.33
C THR A 54 -6.64 6.52 -12.92
N LEU A 55 -7.79 6.23 -12.30
CA LEU A 55 -7.82 5.63 -10.96
C LEU A 55 -7.19 4.23 -10.95
N HIS A 56 -7.50 3.37 -11.93
CA HIS A 56 -6.91 2.04 -12.04
C HIS A 56 -5.38 2.09 -12.19
N ASN A 57 -4.87 3.00 -13.02
CA ASN A 57 -3.43 3.18 -13.21
C ASN A 57 -2.76 3.67 -11.93
N ALA A 58 -3.37 4.63 -11.22
CA ALA A 58 -2.85 5.12 -9.94
C ALA A 58 -2.81 4.00 -8.87
N ILE A 59 -3.89 3.21 -8.74
CA ILE A 59 -3.94 2.06 -7.81
C ILE A 59 -2.84 1.05 -8.18
N THR A 60 -2.67 0.74 -9.46
CA THR A 60 -1.66 -0.20 -9.95
C THR A 60 -0.24 0.29 -9.69
N SER A 61 0.02 1.58 -9.94
CA SER A 61 1.32 2.22 -9.70
C SER A 61 1.71 2.18 -8.22
N VAL A 62 0.78 2.55 -7.32
CA VAL A 62 1.02 2.47 -5.86
C VAL A 62 1.31 1.03 -5.42
N ARG A 63 0.56 0.05 -5.95
CA ARG A 63 0.80 -1.36 -5.63
C ARG A 63 2.17 -1.83 -6.11
N GLN A 64 2.53 -1.52 -7.36
CA GLN A 64 3.82 -1.89 -7.94
C GLN A 64 4.99 -1.25 -7.15
N ALA A 65 4.86 0.02 -6.78
CA ALA A 65 5.85 0.71 -5.95
C ALA A 65 6.04 0.01 -4.59
N ALA A 66 4.94 -0.38 -3.93
CA ALA A 66 4.99 -1.12 -2.68
C ALA A 66 5.64 -2.51 -2.84
N GLU A 67 5.30 -3.25 -3.90
CA GLU A 67 5.88 -4.56 -4.19
C GLU A 67 7.37 -4.48 -4.49
N TRP A 68 7.79 -3.50 -5.29
CA TRP A 68 9.19 -3.29 -5.65
C TRP A 68 10.02 -2.88 -4.43
N GLY A 69 9.48 -1.98 -3.60
CA GLY A 69 10.18 -1.49 -2.41
C GLY A 69 10.25 -2.50 -1.28
N MET A 70 9.32 -3.45 -1.25
CA MET A 70 9.11 -4.30 -0.08
C MET A 70 9.20 -5.80 -0.35
N GLY A 71 9.46 -6.23 -1.59
CA GLY A 71 9.55 -7.64 -1.93
C GLY A 71 10.62 -8.43 -1.15
N SER A 72 11.61 -7.76 -0.56
CA SER A 72 12.61 -8.39 0.32
C SER A 72 12.04 -8.79 1.68
N VAL A 73 11.08 -8.04 2.23
CA VAL A 73 10.45 -8.28 3.55
C VAL A 73 9.76 -9.62 3.61
N GLN A 74 9.09 -10.03 2.52
CA GLN A 74 8.41 -11.32 2.43
C GLN A 74 9.38 -12.50 2.55
N LYS A 75 10.65 -12.32 2.15
CA LYS A 75 11.66 -13.38 2.12
C LYS A 75 12.32 -13.62 3.46
N VAL A 76 12.28 -12.68 4.40
CA VAL A 76 13.06 -12.75 5.66
C VAL A 76 12.65 -13.95 6.52
N TYR A 77 11.36 -14.13 6.80
CA TYR A 77 10.89 -15.26 7.60
C TYR A 77 11.03 -16.60 6.87
N SER A 78 10.90 -16.61 5.54
CA SER A 78 11.18 -17.79 4.73
C SER A 78 12.66 -18.19 4.79
N ARG A 79 13.59 -17.22 4.77
CA ARG A 79 15.04 -17.47 4.89
C ARG A 79 15.45 -17.92 6.29
N LEU A 80 14.78 -17.41 7.32
CA LEU A 80 15.02 -17.81 8.70
C LEU A 80 14.40 -19.18 9.04
N SER A 81 13.59 -19.76 8.15
CA SER A 81 12.83 -20.99 8.41
C SER A 81 11.97 -20.89 9.68
N LEU A 82 11.51 -19.68 10.02
CA LEU A 82 10.68 -19.41 11.19
C LEU A 82 9.29 -18.91 10.76
N PRO A 83 8.21 -19.39 11.38
CA PRO A 83 6.90 -18.80 11.16
C PRO A 83 6.87 -17.39 11.73
N LEU A 84 6.17 -16.49 11.03
CA LEU A 84 5.80 -15.21 11.61
C LEU A 84 4.89 -15.49 12.83
N PRO A 85 5.14 -14.90 14.01
CA PRO A 85 4.36 -15.21 15.22
C PRO A 85 2.85 -15.04 14.98
N TYR A 86 2.08 -16.11 15.16
CA TYR A 86 0.62 -16.13 14.94
C TYR A 86 -0.05 -17.05 15.99
N GLY A 87 -0.90 -16.50 16.87
CA GLY A 87 -1.72 -17.29 17.83
C GLY A 87 -1.77 -16.76 19.27
N SER A 88 -2.97 -16.76 19.89
CA SER A 88 -3.36 -16.40 21.29
C SER A 88 -2.89 -15.04 21.88
N TYR A 89 -3.53 -14.64 23.00
CA TYR A 89 -3.45 -13.32 23.64
C TYR A 89 -2.00 -12.85 23.84
N GLY A 90 -1.62 -11.78 23.13
CA GLY A 90 -0.28 -11.17 23.21
C GLY A 90 0.53 -11.28 21.92
N SER A 91 0.36 -12.35 21.12
CA SER A 91 1.13 -12.55 19.88
C SER A 91 0.85 -11.51 18.80
N GLY A 92 -0.38 -10.95 18.75
CA GLY A 92 -0.73 -9.90 17.81
C GLY A 92 0.13 -8.63 17.99
N LYS A 93 0.50 -8.29 19.23
CA LYS A 93 1.39 -7.16 19.52
C LYS A 93 2.82 -7.48 19.09
N LEU A 94 3.32 -8.67 19.40
CA LEU A 94 4.66 -9.13 19.00
C LEU A 94 4.79 -9.18 17.47
N ARG A 95 3.81 -9.77 16.77
CA ARG A 95 3.74 -9.78 15.31
C ARG A 95 3.76 -8.37 14.74
N GLY A 96 2.98 -7.45 15.32
CA GLY A 96 2.96 -6.05 14.93
C GLY A 96 4.32 -5.37 15.09
N LEU A 97 5.01 -5.60 16.21
CA LEU A 97 6.35 -5.08 16.48
C LEU A 97 7.39 -5.65 15.50
N CYS A 98 7.40 -6.97 15.28
CA CYS A 98 8.31 -7.62 14.34
C CYS A 98 8.14 -7.06 12.93
N LEU A 99 6.90 -6.97 12.44
CA LEU A 99 6.62 -6.36 11.15
C LEU A 99 7.07 -4.90 11.14
N ASN A 100 6.69 -4.09 12.13
CA ASN A 100 7.06 -2.66 12.17
C ASN A 100 8.57 -2.45 12.11
N ASN A 101 9.34 -3.22 12.87
CA ASN A 101 10.79 -3.21 12.84
C ASN A 101 11.32 -3.60 11.46
N LEU A 102 10.79 -4.67 10.87
CA LEU A 102 11.22 -5.14 9.56
C LEU A 102 10.99 -4.10 8.46
N PHE A 103 9.80 -3.49 8.41
CA PHE A 103 9.49 -2.42 7.45
C PHE A 103 10.34 -1.15 7.69
N ARG A 104 10.56 -0.76 8.95
CA ARG A 104 11.42 0.41 9.27
C ARG A 104 12.87 0.18 8.89
N THR A 105 13.41 -1.01 9.16
CA THR A 105 14.79 -1.36 8.82
C THR A 105 14.98 -1.46 7.31
N ALA A 106 14.04 -2.10 6.59
CA ALA A 106 14.08 -2.19 5.13
C ALA A 106 14.13 -0.80 4.46
N ASN A 107 13.44 0.19 5.05
CA ASN A 107 13.41 1.57 4.54
C ASN A 107 14.38 2.52 5.24
N PHE A 108 15.27 2.04 6.12
CA PHE A 108 16.14 2.91 6.91
C PHE A 108 17.00 3.82 6.03
N ARG A 109 17.67 3.24 5.02
CA ARG A 109 18.51 4.02 4.10
C ARG A 109 17.69 5.04 3.33
N VAL A 110 16.56 4.63 2.74
CA VAL A 110 15.67 5.52 1.97
C VAL A 110 15.19 6.68 2.83
N ARG A 111 14.80 6.43 4.08
CA ARG A 111 14.35 7.47 5.02
C ARG A 111 15.46 8.42 5.47
N THR A 112 16.70 7.93 5.55
CA THR A 112 17.84 8.74 5.99
C THR A 112 18.43 9.59 4.87
N VAL A 113 18.58 9.04 3.65
CA VAL A 113 19.23 9.75 2.54
C VAL A 113 18.26 10.29 1.49
N ALA A 114 16.97 9.97 1.58
CA ALA A 114 15.91 10.37 0.63
C ALA A 114 16.11 9.92 -0.83
N ILE A 115 17.05 9.01 -1.10
CA ILE A 115 17.30 8.43 -2.42
C ILE A 115 16.43 7.18 -2.59
N SER A 116 15.51 7.20 -3.56
CA SER A 116 14.65 6.08 -3.89
C SER A 116 14.42 5.99 -5.40
N GLN A 117 14.85 4.88 -6.01
CA GLN A 117 14.57 4.60 -7.42
C GLN A 117 13.06 4.51 -7.67
N ILE A 118 12.30 3.98 -6.71
CA ILE A 118 10.83 3.90 -6.80
C ILE A 118 10.22 5.29 -6.90
N ARG A 119 10.74 6.26 -6.14
CA ARG A 119 10.29 7.66 -6.25
C ARG A 119 10.54 8.20 -7.66
N THR A 120 11.70 7.94 -8.25
CA THR A 120 11.99 8.43 -9.62
C THR A 120 11.13 7.77 -10.69
N THR A 121 10.83 6.48 -10.57
CA THR A 121 10.02 5.76 -11.58
C THR A 121 8.53 6.05 -11.45
N SER A 122 8.03 6.27 -10.23
CA SER A 122 6.59 6.45 -9.97
C SER A 122 6.13 7.91 -9.87
N ALA A 123 7.05 8.87 -9.71
CA ALA A 123 6.68 10.30 -9.63
C ALA A 123 6.34 10.92 -11.00
N GLY A 124 6.75 10.30 -12.11
CA GLY A 124 6.60 10.85 -13.46
C GLY A 124 5.15 11.01 -13.96
N GLU A 125 4.15 10.46 -13.27
CA GLU A 125 2.74 10.53 -13.70
C GLU A 125 1.83 11.35 -12.78
N MET A 126 2.33 11.88 -11.67
CA MET A 126 1.50 12.58 -10.69
C MET A 126 2.15 13.90 -10.28
N GLU A 127 1.87 14.97 -11.04
CA GLU A 127 2.03 16.33 -10.50
C GLU A 127 1.12 16.45 -9.28
N VAL A 128 1.72 16.34 -8.10
CA VAL A 128 1.02 16.54 -6.83
C VAL A 128 0.91 18.05 -6.62
N PRO A 129 -0.29 18.62 -6.45
CA PRO A 129 -0.44 20.04 -6.15
C PRO A 129 0.38 20.40 -4.92
N ALA A 130 1.11 21.52 -4.97
CA ALA A 130 2.10 21.94 -3.96
C ALA A 130 1.61 21.93 -2.49
N GLN A 131 0.29 21.89 -2.28
CA GLN A 131 -0.38 21.82 -0.97
C GLN A 131 -0.26 20.46 -0.26
N LEU A 132 0.07 19.36 -0.96
CA LEU A 132 0.26 18.01 -0.39
C LEU A 132 1.71 17.66 -0.07
N SER A 133 2.65 18.55 -0.41
CA SER A 133 4.10 18.37 -0.18
C SER A 133 4.49 18.21 1.29
N LYS A 134 3.64 18.63 2.23
CA LYS A 134 3.91 18.57 3.68
C LYS A 134 3.56 17.23 4.36
N VAL A 135 2.96 16.27 3.64
CA VAL A 135 2.57 14.94 4.21
C VAL A 135 3.38 13.79 3.59
N GLY A 136 4.36 14.09 2.74
CA GLY A 136 5.19 13.10 2.05
C GLY A 136 6.39 12.62 2.87
N THR A 137 6.18 11.87 3.95
CA THR A 137 7.26 11.09 4.59
C THR A 137 6.78 9.69 4.95
N LEU A 138 6.25 8.96 3.97
CA LEU A 138 6.09 7.51 4.04
C LEU A 138 6.49 6.87 2.70
N PHE A 139 7.79 6.96 2.42
CA PHE A 139 8.58 5.86 1.86
C PHE A 139 9.89 5.85 2.64
#